data_AF-A0A741LCZ5-F1
#
_entry.id   AF-A0A741LCZ5-F1
#
_cell.length_a   1.000
_cell.length_b   1.000
_cell.length_c   1.000
_cell.angle_alpha   90.00
_cell.angle_beta   90.00
_cell.angle_gamma   90.00
#
_symmetry.space_group_name_H-M   'P 1'
#
loop_
_entity.id
_entity.type
_entity.pdbx_description
1 polymer ?
#
loop_
_entity_poly.entity_id
_entity_poly.type
_entity_poly.pdbx_seq_one_letter_code
_entity_poly.pdbx_strand_id
1 'polypeptide(L)'
;YYKNLTFEWSNLFGSCGEPQRCGFYKDKQKYNDDDLIKADRQNPDVFFHFLENGDVHIREGLNEKEHKMAEVTLRVFNLNPSSGGVKAERRRAIELSMTLIKELVGCASQLIESGCEIEDVRSMVFDEFKKNVKDRCFTTAIKHVFENRMP
;
A
#
# COMPACT_ATOMS: atom_id res chain seq x y z
N TYR A 1 5.67 -1.50 -25.14
CA TYR A 1 6.55 -1.55 -23.95
C TYR A 1 5.89 -0.75 -22.82
N TYR A 2 5.23 -1.40 -21.88
CA TYR A 2 4.72 -0.74 -20.67
C TYR A 2 5.81 -0.80 -19.60
N LYS A 3 6.64 0.26 -19.52
CA LYS A 3 7.81 0.35 -18.62
C LYS A 3 7.47 0.74 -17.16
N ASN A 4 6.19 0.95 -16.83
CA ASN A 4 5.80 1.61 -15.57
C ASN A 4 4.88 0.77 -14.66
N LEU A 5 4.83 -0.56 -14.82
CA LEU A 5 4.03 -1.45 -13.95
C LEU A 5 4.91 -2.42 -13.15
N THR A 6 6.11 -1.99 -12.74
CA THR A 6 6.92 -2.79 -11.82
C THR A 6 6.42 -2.56 -10.39
N PHE A 7 5.20 -3.03 -10.11
CA PHE A 7 4.74 -3.18 -8.75
C PHE A 7 5.34 -4.48 -8.22
N GLU A 8 6.43 -4.37 -7.46
CA GLU A 8 6.94 -5.52 -6.73
C GLU A 8 5.97 -5.87 -5.60
N TRP A 9 5.68 -7.15 -5.47
CA TRP A 9 4.97 -7.71 -4.31
C TRP A 9 5.63 -7.27 -2.98
N SER A 10 6.92 -6.94 -2.95
CA SER A 10 7.58 -6.35 -1.77
C SER A 10 6.83 -5.13 -1.18
N ASN A 11 6.08 -4.38 -2.00
CA ASN A 11 5.31 -3.20 -1.60
C ASN A 11 4.02 -3.49 -0.83
N LEU A 12 3.38 -4.64 -1.06
CA LEU A 12 2.14 -5.05 -0.38
C LEU A 12 2.43 -6.01 0.79
N PHE A 13 3.49 -6.82 0.65
CA PHE A 13 3.78 -7.97 1.51
C PHE A 13 4.90 -7.69 2.55
N GLY A 14 5.78 -6.72 2.28
CA GLY A 14 7.06 -6.60 2.99
C GLY A 14 8.05 -7.69 2.55
N SER A 15 9.34 -7.44 2.66
CA SER A 15 10.38 -8.35 2.16
C SER A 15 10.17 -9.80 2.62
N CYS A 16 10.22 -10.73 1.66
CA CYS A 16 9.76 -12.10 1.78
C CYS A 16 10.87 -12.99 2.35
N GLY A 17 10.76 -13.40 3.61
CA GLY A 17 11.68 -14.37 4.23
C GLY A 17 11.12 -15.10 5.45
N GLU A 18 9.84 -14.89 5.77
CA GLU A 18 9.21 -15.41 6.98
C GLU A 18 8.24 -16.56 6.64
N PRO A 19 8.35 -17.72 7.30
CA PRO A 19 7.52 -18.90 7.01
C PRO A 19 6.01 -18.74 7.22
N GLN A 20 5.58 -17.70 7.95
CA GLN A 20 4.18 -17.45 8.33
C GLN A 20 3.49 -16.36 7.49
N ARG A 21 4.13 -15.90 6.41
CA ARG A 21 3.57 -14.89 5.48
C ARG A 21 4.00 -15.13 4.03
N CYS A 22 3.42 -14.35 3.12
CA CYS A 22 3.77 -14.33 1.69
C CYS A 22 3.59 -15.71 1.00
N GLY A 23 4.47 -16.04 0.05
CA GLY A 23 4.44 -17.31 -0.70
C GLY A 23 4.47 -18.55 0.20
N PHE A 24 5.31 -18.56 1.23
CA PHE A 24 5.43 -19.71 2.15
C PHE A 24 4.13 -20.03 2.89
N TYR A 25 3.36 -19.01 3.26
CA TYR A 25 2.05 -19.21 3.87
C TYR A 25 1.02 -19.61 2.83
N LYS A 26 0.98 -18.90 1.69
CA LYS A 26 0.09 -19.18 0.55
C LYS A 26 0.17 -20.62 0.07
N ASP A 27 1.38 -21.17 -0.05
CA ASP A 27 1.61 -22.50 -0.61
C ASP A 27 1.09 -23.63 0.29
N LYS A 28 0.72 -23.31 1.55
CA LYS A 28 0.07 -24.22 2.49
C LYS A 28 -1.47 -24.09 2.50
N GLN A 29 -2.04 -23.14 1.77
CA GLN A 29 -3.48 -22.85 1.76
C GLN A 29 -4.17 -23.50 0.56
N LYS A 30 -5.46 -23.83 0.72
CA LYS A 30 -6.34 -24.19 -0.40
C LYS A 30 -7.09 -22.96 -0.92
N TYR A 31 -6.96 -22.70 -2.22
CA TYR A 31 -7.64 -21.61 -2.92
C TYR A 31 -7.76 -21.93 -4.41
N ASN A 32 -8.69 -21.27 -5.10
CA ASN A 32 -8.70 -21.24 -6.56
C ASN A 32 -7.81 -20.08 -7.03
N ASP A 33 -6.92 -20.35 -7.98
CA ASP A 33 -5.99 -19.34 -8.50
C ASP A 33 -6.73 -18.15 -9.15
N ASP A 34 -7.92 -18.38 -9.72
CA ASP A 34 -8.78 -17.34 -10.29
C ASP A 34 -9.36 -16.38 -9.24
N ASP A 35 -9.35 -16.78 -7.96
CA ASP A 35 -9.80 -15.98 -6.84
C ASP A 35 -8.65 -15.18 -6.20
N LEU A 36 -7.46 -15.10 -6.81
CA LEU A 36 -6.37 -14.26 -6.31
C LEU A 36 -6.19 -13.00 -7.16
N ILE A 37 -5.96 -11.88 -6.49
CA ILE A 37 -5.48 -10.67 -7.15
C ILE A 37 -4.14 -10.99 -7.81
N LYS A 38 -4.05 -10.76 -9.11
CA LYS A 38 -2.84 -10.90 -9.92
C LYS A 38 -2.15 -9.56 -9.99
N ALA A 39 -1.22 -9.27 -9.08
CA ALA A 39 -0.58 -7.94 -9.03
C ALA A 39 0.25 -7.60 -10.29
N ASP A 40 0.57 -8.59 -11.14
CA ASP A 40 1.14 -8.38 -12.47
C ASP A 40 0.13 -7.81 -13.48
N ARG A 41 -1.18 -7.92 -13.20
CA ARG A 41 -2.28 -7.53 -14.11
C ARG A 41 -3.25 -6.52 -13.49
N GLN A 42 -3.34 -6.48 -12.17
CA GLN A 42 -4.34 -5.74 -11.41
C GLN A 42 -3.66 -4.82 -10.40
N ASN A 43 -4.16 -3.59 -10.30
CA ASN A 43 -3.64 -2.61 -9.34
C ASN A 43 -4.22 -2.89 -7.94
N PRO A 44 -3.39 -3.23 -6.93
CA PRO A 44 -3.86 -3.49 -5.57
C PRO A 44 -4.56 -2.28 -4.92
N ASP A 45 -4.24 -1.05 -5.35
CA ASP A 45 -4.86 0.17 -4.84
C ASP A 45 -6.37 0.23 -5.13
N VAL A 46 -6.85 -0.53 -6.12
CA VAL A 46 -8.28 -0.67 -6.44
C VAL A 46 -9.00 -1.51 -5.39
N PHE A 47 -8.30 -2.47 -4.77
CA PHE A 47 -8.91 -3.44 -3.86
C PHE A 47 -8.74 -3.06 -2.40
N PHE A 48 -7.64 -2.38 -2.06
CA PHE A 48 -7.24 -2.19 -0.69
C PHE A 48 -7.12 -0.71 -0.31
N HIS A 49 -7.49 -0.40 0.92
CA HIS A 49 -7.17 0.85 1.60
C HIS A 49 -6.38 0.53 2.87
N PHE A 50 -5.23 1.17 3.04
CA PHE A 50 -4.32 0.91 4.15
C PHE A 50 -4.40 2.06 5.14
N LEU A 51 -4.54 1.72 6.42
CA LEU A 51 -4.71 2.68 7.51
C LEU A 51 -3.38 2.92 8.23
N GLU A 52 -3.27 4.08 8.87
CA GLU A 52 -2.08 4.50 9.62
C GLU A 52 -1.72 3.54 10.76
N ASN A 53 -2.71 2.90 11.38
CA ASN A 53 -2.51 1.91 12.43
C ASN A 53 -2.00 0.55 11.92
N GLY A 54 -1.73 0.43 10.62
CA GLY A 54 -1.29 -0.79 9.95
C GLY A 54 -2.43 -1.70 9.49
N ASP A 55 -3.70 -1.34 9.67
CA ASP A 55 -4.83 -2.13 9.16
C ASP A 55 -4.98 -2.01 7.63
N VAL A 56 -5.71 -2.96 7.06
CA VAL A 56 -6.11 -2.95 5.65
C VAL A 56 -7.59 -3.27 5.54
N HIS A 57 -8.30 -2.43 4.80
CA HIS A 57 -9.70 -2.64 4.46
C HIS A 57 -9.82 -2.95 2.96
N ILE A 58 -10.83 -3.73 2.63
CA ILE A 58 -11.26 -3.90 1.24
C ILE A 58 -12.04 -2.64 0.86
N ARG A 59 -11.79 -2.09 -0.33
CA ARG A 59 -12.49 -0.90 -0.81
C ARG A 59 -13.96 -1.21 -1.06
N GLU A 60 -14.80 -0.21 -0.83
CA GLU A 60 -16.22 -0.26 -1.18
C GLU A 60 -16.42 -0.10 -2.70
N GLY A 61 -17.57 -0.56 -3.21
CA GLY A 61 -17.93 -0.44 -4.63
C GLY A 61 -17.32 -1.50 -5.55
N LEU A 62 -16.59 -2.47 -5.01
CA LEU A 62 -16.12 -3.64 -5.75
C LEU A 62 -17.30 -4.55 -6.14
N ASN A 63 -17.22 -5.15 -7.33
CA ASN A 63 -18.17 -6.21 -7.68
C ASN A 63 -17.89 -7.50 -6.88
N GLU A 64 -18.83 -8.45 -6.91
CA GLU A 64 -18.72 -9.70 -6.13
C GLU A 64 -17.41 -10.46 -6.39
N LYS A 65 -16.96 -10.51 -7.65
CA LYS A 65 -15.72 -11.19 -8.02
C LYS A 65 -14.51 -10.47 -7.44
N GLU A 66 -14.44 -9.16 -7.59
CA GLU A 66 -13.34 -8.33 -7.06
C GLU A 66 -13.26 -8.39 -5.54
N HIS A 67 -14.41 -8.33 -4.87
CA HIS A 67 -14.49 -8.46 -3.42
C HIS A 67 -13.96 -9.82 -2.96
N LYS A 68 -14.42 -10.90 -3.59
CA LYS A 68 -13.93 -12.27 -3.31
C LYS A 68 -12.42 -12.37 -3.54
N MET A 69 -11.90 -11.78 -4.63
CA MET A 69 -10.47 -11.76 -4.91
C MET A 69 -9.68 -11.05 -3.80
N ALA A 70 -10.18 -9.92 -3.30
CA ALA A 70 -9.57 -9.17 -2.21
C ALA A 70 -9.56 -9.98 -0.90
N GLU A 71 -10.67 -10.59 -0.52
CA GLU A 71 -10.77 -11.43 0.68
C GLU A 71 -9.83 -12.63 0.63
N VAL A 72 -9.86 -13.38 -0.48
CA VAL A 72 -9.02 -14.57 -0.66
C VAL A 72 -7.55 -14.16 -0.65
N THR A 73 -7.17 -13.04 -1.28
CA THR A 73 -5.79 -12.53 -1.25
C THR A 73 -5.35 -12.18 0.17
N LEU A 74 -6.14 -11.42 0.93
CA LEU A 74 -5.80 -11.07 2.31
C LEU A 74 -5.63 -12.32 3.20
N ARG A 75 -6.52 -13.30 3.04
CA ARG A 75 -6.50 -14.57 3.79
C ARG A 75 -5.30 -15.44 3.42
N VAL A 76 -5.15 -15.74 2.13
CA VAL A 76 -4.18 -16.73 1.61
C VAL A 76 -2.75 -16.28 1.83
N PHE A 77 -2.50 -14.98 1.90
CA PHE A 77 -1.18 -14.45 2.16
C PHE A 77 -0.97 -13.95 3.60
N ASN A 78 -1.97 -14.11 4.47
CA ASN A 78 -1.94 -13.64 5.86
C ASN A 78 -1.62 -12.14 5.98
N LEU A 79 -2.33 -11.30 5.22
CA LEU A 79 -2.16 -9.84 5.23
C LEU A 79 -3.11 -9.11 6.18
N ASN A 80 -4.05 -9.84 6.78
CA ASN A 80 -5.13 -9.28 7.57
C ASN A 80 -4.75 -9.16 9.07
N PRO A 81 -5.07 -8.04 9.74
CA PRO A 81 -4.87 -7.83 11.18
C PRO A 81 -5.50 -8.83 12.15
N SER A 82 -6.57 -9.54 11.79
CA SER A 82 -7.31 -10.39 12.73
C SER A 82 -6.57 -11.67 13.19
N SER A 83 -5.48 -12.06 12.51
CA SER A 83 -4.86 -13.39 12.71
C SER A 83 -3.34 -13.41 12.56
N GLY A 84 -2.63 -12.40 13.08
CA GLY A 84 -1.15 -12.46 13.17
C GLY A 84 -0.42 -12.25 11.83
N GLY A 85 -1.02 -11.46 10.93
CA GLY A 85 -0.40 -11.02 9.69
C GLY A 85 0.59 -9.86 9.86
N VAL A 86 0.89 -9.17 8.76
CA VAL A 86 1.91 -8.09 8.68
C VAL A 86 1.49 -6.73 9.25
N LYS A 87 0.48 -6.68 10.13
CA LYS A 87 -0.08 -5.41 10.66
C LYS A 87 0.98 -4.61 11.41
N ALA A 88 1.72 -5.25 12.31
CA ALA A 88 2.69 -4.57 13.17
C ALA A 88 3.87 -4.02 12.35
N GLU A 89 4.36 -4.78 11.38
CA GLU A 89 5.44 -4.38 10.48
C GLU A 89 5.01 -3.25 9.55
N ARG A 90 3.80 -3.33 9.01
CA ARG A 90 3.20 -2.26 8.21
C ARG A 90 3.08 -0.97 9.04
N ARG A 91 2.52 -1.06 10.25
CA ARG A 91 2.42 0.06 11.18
C ARG A 91 3.81 0.65 11.47
N ARG A 92 4.80 -0.18 11.77
CA ARG A 92 6.18 0.26 12.02
C ARG A 92 6.78 0.97 10.81
N ALA A 93 6.55 0.47 9.59
CA ALA A 93 7.02 1.10 8.36
C ALA A 93 6.37 2.48 8.13
N ILE A 94 5.08 2.62 8.45
CA ILE A 94 4.36 3.90 8.43
C ILE A 94 4.94 4.87 9.47
N GLU A 95 5.11 4.41 10.72
CA GLU A 95 5.67 5.22 11.82
C GLU A 95 7.08 5.74 11.47
N LEU A 96 7.95 4.89 10.93
CA LEU A 96 9.29 5.27 10.47
C LEU A 96 9.28 6.25 9.29
N SER A 97 8.17 6.35 8.57
CA SER A 97 7.99 7.28 7.44
C SER A 97 7.26 8.56 7.85
N MET A 98 6.81 8.66 9.10
CA MET A 98 5.89 9.73 9.49
C MET A 98 6.54 11.10 9.61
N THR A 99 7.83 11.16 9.95
CA THR A 99 8.59 12.41 9.92
C THR A 99 8.65 12.97 8.49
N LEU A 100 9.07 12.15 7.52
CA LEU A 100 9.09 12.51 6.10
C LEU A 100 7.71 12.97 5.59
N ILE A 101 6.66 12.21 5.92
CA ILE A 101 5.28 12.55 5.53
C ILE A 101 4.89 13.94 6.06
N LYS A 102 5.16 14.23 7.34
CA LYS A 102 4.84 15.52 7.95
C LYS A 102 5.62 16.67 7.32
N GLU A 103 6.91 16.47 7.03
CA GLU A 103 7.75 17.48 6.37
C GLU A 103 7.22 17.80 4.98
N LEU A 104 6.96 16.78 4.17
CA LEU A 104 6.45 16.94 2.81
C LEU A 104 5.06 17.59 2.77
N VAL A 105 4.14 17.16 3.64
CA VAL A 105 2.81 17.77 3.77
C VAL A 105 2.92 19.22 4.25
N GLY A 106 3.79 19.51 5.21
CA GLY A 106 4.04 20.87 5.69
C GLY A 106 4.58 21.79 4.59
N CYS A 107 5.51 21.31 3.79
CA CYS A 107 6.00 22.02 2.59
C CYS A 107 4.87 22.26 1.59
N ALA A 108 4.02 21.26 1.34
CA ALA A 108 2.87 21.40 0.44
C ALA A 108 1.93 22.52 0.90
N SER A 109 1.56 22.52 2.19
CA SER A 109 0.71 23.58 2.77
C SER A 109 1.33 24.96 2.60
N GLN A 110 2.62 25.13 2.94
CA GLN A 110 3.29 26.43 2.83
C GLN A 110 3.34 26.95 1.39
N LEU A 111 3.58 26.08 0.41
CA LEU A 111 3.62 26.46 -1.01
C LEU A 111 2.22 26.88 -1.50
N ILE A 112 1.18 26.13 -1.14
CA ILE A 112 -0.21 26.48 -1.48
C ILE A 112 -0.60 27.81 -0.83
N GLU A 113 -0.27 28.02 0.44
CA GLU A 113 -0.50 29.27 1.16
C GLU A 113 0.25 30.45 0.53
N SER A 114 1.41 30.19 -0.07
CA SER A 114 2.21 31.19 -0.81
C SER A 114 1.66 31.48 -2.22
N GLY A 115 0.56 30.83 -2.62
CA GLY A 115 -0.13 31.06 -3.89
C GLY A 115 0.32 30.15 -5.04
N CYS A 116 1.03 29.05 -4.76
CA CYS A 116 1.34 28.06 -5.78
C CYS A 116 0.10 27.24 -6.18
N GLU A 117 0.03 26.81 -7.44
CA GLU A 117 -1.05 25.94 -7.94
C GLU A 117 -1.06 24.59 -7.23
N ILE A 118 -2.23 24.21 -6.71
CA ILE A 118 -2.40 23.03 -5.84
C ILE A 118 -1.94 21.74 -6.52
N GLU A 119 -2.35 21.53 -7.78
CA GLU A 119 -2.04 20.30 -8.50
C GLU A 119 -0.54 20.19 -8.82
N ASP A 120 0.13 21.31 -9.10
CA ASP A 120 1.58 21.33 -9.31
C ASP A 120 2.33 21.02 -8.02
N VAL A 121 1.90 21.61 -6.89
CA VAL A 121 2.46 21.32 -5.57
C VAL A 121 2.25 19.85 -5.21
N ARG A 122 1.04 19.31 -5.40
CA ARG A 122 0.73 17.91 -5.14
C ARG A 122 1.62 16.98 -5.98
N SER A 123 1.75 17.24 -7.28
CA SER A 123 2.60 16.45 -8.16
C SER A 123 4.06 16.49 -7.72
N MET A 124 4.58 17.67 -7.41
CA MET A 124 5.98 17.89 -7.00
C MET A 124 6.32 17.13 -5.71
N VAL A 125 5.49 17.29 -4.67
CA VAL A 125 5.71 16.67 -3.37
C VAL A 125 5.50 15.15 -3.45
N PHE A 126 4.56 14.69 -4.28
CA PHE A 126 4.35 13.26 -4.53
C PHE A 126 5.54 12.62 -5.26
N ASP A 127 6.18 13.33 -6.19
CA ASP A 127 7.41 12.88 -6.83
C ASP A 127 8.57 12.77 -5.84
N GLU A 128 8.69 13.74 -4.93
CA GLU A 128 9.71 13.69 -3.88
C GLU A 128 9.45 12.57 -2.87
N PHE A 129 8.19 12.37 -2.48
CA PHE A 129 7.75 11.23 -1.68
C PHE A 129 8.19 9.91 -2.33
N LYS A 130 7.86 9.67 -3.60
CA LYS A 130 8.20 8.45 -4.33
C LYS A 130 9.71 8.16 -4.30
N LYS A 131 10.56 9.17 -4.48
CA LYS A 131 12.03 9.00 -4.43
C LYS A 131 12.51 8.54 -3.06
N ASN A 132 11.92 9.07 -1.98
CA ASN A 132 12.35 8.81 -0.60
C ASN A 132 11.83 7.49 -0.01
N VAL A 133 10.79 6.91 -0.62
CA VAL A 133 10.19 5.65 -0.15
C VAL A 133 10.44 4.46 -1.08
N LYS A 134 11.00 4.65 -2.28
CA LYS A 134 11.12 3.62 -3.32
C LYS A 134 11.69 2.26 -2.86
N ASP A 135 12.63 2.27 -1.92
CA ASP A 135 13.31 1.06 -1.43
C ASP A 135 12.74 0.56 -0.08
N ARG A 136 11.66 1.17 0.42
CA ARG A 136 11.02 0.79 1.69
C ARG A 136 10.03 -0.35 1.47
N CYS A 137 9.91 -1.22 2.47
CA CYS A 137 8.78 -2.16 2.54
C CYS A 137 7.47 -1.40 2.79
N PHE A 138 6.35 -2.00 2.38
CA PHE A 138 5.00 -1.45 2.62
C PHE A 138 4.75 -0.06 2.03
N THR A 139 5.43 0.28 0.93
CA THR A 139 5.30 1.56 0.22
C THR A 139 3.87 1.92 -0.14
N THR A 140 3.02 0.95 -0.52
CA THR A 140 1.58 1.22 -0.77
C THR A 140 0.86 1.72 0.47
N ALA A 141 1.16 1.14 1.64
CA ALA A 141 0.56 1.56 2.89
C ALA A 141 1.04 2.95 3.30
N ILE A 142 2.35 3.20 3.18
CA ILE A 142 2.95 4.51 3.42
C ILE A 142 2.34 5.57 2.47
N LYS A 143 2.15 5.21 1.19
CA LYS A 143 1.53 6.06 0.17
C LYS A 143 0.10 6.44 0.55
N HIS A 144 -0.77 5.49 0.91
CA HIS A 144 -2.14 5.81 1.31
C HIS A 144 -2.20 6.76 2.50
N VAL A 145 -1.31 6.59 3.49
CA VAL A 145 -1.24 7.51 4.64
C VAL A 145 -0.75 8.90 4.22
N PHE A 146 0.21 8.97 3.30
CA PHE A 146 0.68 10.24 2.73
C PHE A 146 -0.44 10.96 1.97
N GLU A 147 -1.12 10.28 1.05
CA GLU A 147 -2.21 10.84 0.24
C GLU A 147 -3.38 11.33 1.10
N ASN A 148 -3.76 10.58 2.15
CA ASN A 148 -4.81 10.98 3.09
C ASN A 148 -4.48 12.26 3.90
N ARG A 149 -3.22 12.69 3.91
CA ARG A 149 -2.74 13.87 4.64
C ARG A 149 -2.41 15.05 3.71
N MET A 150 -2.46 14.87 2.39
CA MET A 150 -2.17 15.94 1.44
C MET A 150 -3.24 17.03 1.50
N PRO A 151 -2.86 18.33 1.50
CA PRO A 151 -3.78 19.45 1.40
C PRO A 151 -4.45 19.51 0.02
#